data_AF-A0A2H0DA91-F1
#
_entry.id   AF-A0A2H0DA91-F1
#
_cell.length_a   1.000
_cell.length_b   1.000
_cell.length_c   1.000
_cell.angle_alpha   90.00
_cell.angle_beta   90.00
_cell.angle_gamma   90.00
#
_symmetry.space_group_name_H-M   'P 1'
#
loop_
_entity.id
_entity.type
_entity.pdbx_description
1 polymer ?
#
loop_
_entity_poly.entity_id
_entity_poly.type
_entity_poly.pdbx_seq_one_letter_code
_entity_poly.pdbx_strand_id
1 'polypeptide(L)'
;MKKIYLVGAFILIFFTGCSSTYKVTDFPTKEKFYEEFNDTFKDREAKVILTNDSCFTADKGVVVKNNLVVCYSTFENKRPQKFILFDLSAINFAGNNNQSAKIILKNGEEFNAENVLTTRDSINFTEVRRLLKIDSFPIDKVRTVSYTSRWKGIFPGMKIGFASLGILGYLIGKNITEQAGGHPENRESQELGGFVL
;
A
#
# COMPACT_ATOMS: atom_id res chain seq x y z
N MET A 1 -12.91 -46.40 -6.85
CA MET A 1 -13.34 -45.16 -6.18
C MET A 1 -12.36 -44.62 -5.13
N LYS A 2 -11.37 -45.38 -4.62
CA LYS A 2 -10.42 -44.88 -3.61
C LYS A 2 -9.36 -43.87 -4.12
N LYS A 3 -9.05 -43.86 -5.43
CA LYS A 3 -8.00 -42.98 -6.01
C LYS A 3 -8.45 -41.52 -6.25
N ILE A 4 -9.77 -41.26 -6.32
CA ILE A 4 -10.31 -39.91 -6.60
C ILE A 4 -10.24 -39.02 -5.35
N TYR A 5 -10.44 -39.59 -4.16
CA TYR A 5 -10.32 -38.85 -2.89
C TYR A 5 -8.88 -38.35 -2.63
N LEU A 6 -7.88 -39.07 -3.13
CA LEU A 6 -6.47 -38.72 -2.96
C LEU A 6 -6.07 -37.50 -3.83
N VAL A 7 -6.65 -37.37 -5.03
CA VAL A 7 -6.47 -36.20 -5.90
C VAL A 7 -7.18 -34.98 -5.32
N GLY A 8 -8.38 -35.15 -4.76
CA GLY A 8 -9.10 -34.07 -4.07
C GLY A 8 -8.38 -33.54 -2.83
N ALA A 9 -7.72 -34.43 -2.05
CA ALA A 9 -6.92 -34.04 -0.90
C ALA A 9 -5.65 -33.27 -1.29
N PHE A 10 -5.00 -33.63 -2.42
CA PHE A 10 -3.83 -32.90 -2.92
C PHE A 10 -4.19 -31.48 -3.38
N ILE A 11 -5.36 -31.29 -3.98
CA ILE A 11 -5.84 -29.95 -4.39
C ILE A 11 -6.04 -29.05 -3.16
N LEU A 12 -6.58 -29.57 -2.05
CA LEU A 12 -6.76 -28.79 -0.82
C LEU A 12 -5.43 -28.31 -0.20
N ILE A 13 -4.36 -29.10 -0.29
CA ILE A 13 -3.04 -28.72 0.24
C ILE A 13 -2.38 -27.62 -0.61
N PHE A 14 -2.63 -27.57 -1.92
CA PHE A 14 -2.18 -26.45 -2.77
C PHE A 14 -2.97 -25.16 -2.53
N PHE A 15 -4.19 -25.23 -1.98
CA PHE A 15 -4.99 -24.05 -1.63
C PHE A 15 -4.79 -23.55 -0.19
N THR A 16 -4.21 -24.36 0.70
CA THR A 16 -3.64 -23.82 1.95
C THR A 16 -2.34 -23.11 1.62
N GLY A 17 -2.46 -21.91 1.04
CA GLY A 17 -1.35 -21.03 0.76
C GLY A 17 -0.45 -20.96 1.99
N CYS A 18 0.84 -21.24 1.78
CA CYS A 18 1.85 -21.09 2.82
C CYS A 18 1.85 -19.63 3.26
N SER A 19 1.09 -19.33 4.31
CA SER A 19 1.04 -18.01 4.95
C SER A 19 2.30 -17.90 5.79
N SER A 20 3.42 -17.56 5.15
CA SER A 20 4.65 -17.26 5.87
C SER A 20 4.39 -16.04 6.74
N THR A 21 4.18 -16.24 8.04
CA THR A 21 4.06 -15.14 8.99
C THR A 21 5.47 -14.69 9.34
N TYR A 22 6.00 -13.70 8.63
CA TYR A 22 7.30 -13.13 8.98
C TYR A 22 7.15 -12.24 10.21
N LYS A 23 7.82 -12.64 11.30
CA LYS A 23 8.04 -11.79 12.46
C LYS A 23 9.33 -11.00 12.24
N VAL A 24 9.29 -9.70 12.41
CA VAL A 24 10.42 -8.75 12.30
C VAL A 24 11.21 -8.84 13.60
N THR A 25 11.84 -10.01 13.79
CA THR A 25 12.83 -10.29 14.83
C THR A 25 14.10 -10.92 14.24
N ASP A 26 14.09 -11.35 12.98
CA ASP A 26 15.10 -12.28 12.45
C ASP A 26 16.14 -11.61 11.53
N PHE A 27 16.34 -10.30 11.66
CA PHE A 27 17.29 -9.55 10.82
C PHE A 27 18.61 -9.28 11.54
N PRO A 28 19.76 -9.54 10.91
CA PRO A 28 21.07 -9.32 11.52
C PRO A 28 21.42 -7.84 11.62
N THR A 29 20.84 -6.97 10.78
CA THR A 29 20.99 -5.52 10.84
C THR A 29 19.74 -4.78 10.36
N LYS A 30 19.66 -3.50 10.72
CA LYS A 30 18.59 -2.58 10.31
C LYS A 30 18.56 -2.35 8.79
N GLU A 31 19.71 -2.33 8.15
CA GLU A 31 19.85 -2.11 6.71
C GLU A 31 19.28 -3.28 5.92
N LYS A 32 19.59 -4.53 6.33
CA LYS A 32 19.02 -5.72 5.70
C LYS A 32 17.50 -5.77 5.88
N PHE A 33 17.01 -5.38 7.04
CA PHE A 33 15.56 -5.26 7.25
C PHE A 33 14.94 -4.26 6.26
N TYR A 34 15.55 -3.10 6.04
CA TYR A 34 15.03 -2.11 5.09
C TYR A 34 15.06 -2.62 3.65
N GLU A 35 16.12 -3.33 3.26
CA GLU A 35 16.24 -3.94 1.94
C GLU A 35 15.13 -4.98 1.71
N GLU A 36 15.00 -5.97 2.59
CA GLU A 36 13.99 -7.04 2.46
C GLU A 36 12.56 -6.51 2.56
N PHE A 37 12.32 -5.52 3.43
CA PHE A 37 11.04 -4.83 3.50
C PHE A 37 10.73 -4.13 2.17
N ASN A 38 11.66 -3.34 1.65
CA ASN A 38 11.45 -2.58 0.42
C ASN A 38 11.22 -3.51 -0.77
N ASP A 39 11.98 -4.60 -0.89
CA ASP A 39 11.77 -5.57 -1.96
C ASP A 39 10.42 -6.28 -1.88
N THR A 40 9.91 -6.48 -0.67
CA THR A 40 8.59 -7.09 -0.47
C THR A 40 7.46 -6.11 -0.77
N PHE A 41 7.55 -4.85 -0.33
CA PHE A 41 6.42 -3.92 -0.27
C PHE A 41 6.40 -2.81 -1.33
N LYS A 42 7.52 -2.54 -2.04
CA LYS A 42 7.64 -1.38 -2.96
C LYS A 42 6.60 -1.30 -4.07
N ASP A 43 6.07 -2.44 -4.53
CA ASP A 43 5.12 -2.51 -5.66
C ASP A 43 3.78 -3.16 -5.30
N ARG A 44 3.52 -3.35 -3.99
CA ARG A 44 2.35 -4.07 -3.46
C ARG A 44 1.39 -3.15 -2.72
N GLU A 45 0.10 -3.42 -2.89
CA GLU A 45 -0.93 -2.78 -2.07
C GLU A 45 -0.74 -3.20 -0.61
N ALA A 46 -0.53 -2.23 0.26
CA ALA A 46 -0.29 -2.47 1.67
C ALA A 46 -1.19 -1.61 2.57
N LYS A 47 -1.58 -2.18 3.70
CA LYS A 47 -2.28 -1.53 4.80
C LYS A 47 -1.27 -1.21 5.89
N VAL A 48 -1.18 0.06 6.26
CA VAL A 48 -0.33 0.56 7.35
C VAL A 48 -1.22 0.95 8.51
N ILE A 49 -0.95 0.38 9.69
CA ILE A 49 -1.67 0.69 10.92
C ILE A 49 -0.69 1.33 11.89
N LEU A 50 -1.05 2.52 12.38
CA LEU A 50 -0.24 3.25 13.34
C LEU A 50 -0.53 2.80 14.78
N THR A 51 0.31 3.25 15.72
CA THR A 51 0.18 2.97 17.16
C THR A 51 -1.09 3.55 17.78
N ASN A 52 -1.68 4.58 17.17
CA ASN A 52 -2.95 5.19 17.57
C ASN A 52 -4.18 4.56 16.89
N ASP A 53 -4.05 3.36 16.33
CA ASP A 53 -5.08 2.62 15.58
C ASP A 53 -5.54 3.27 14.26
N SER A 54 -4.96 4.41 13.85
CA SER A 54 -5.23 4.95 12.52
C SER A 54 -4.69 4.04 11.42
N CYS A 55 -5.40 4.02 10.29
CA CYS A 55 -5.19 3.06 9.23
C CYS A 55 -5.11 3.75 7.86
N PHE A 56 -4.10 3.38 7.08
CA PHE A 56 -3.83 3.92 5.75
C PHE A 56 -3.68 2.78 4.75
N THR A 57 -4.16 2.98 3.53
CA THR A 57 -3.96 2.05 2.42
C THR A 57 -3.06 2.70 1.38
N ALA A 58 -1.96 2.02 1.06
CA ALA A 58 -0.97 2.40 0.07
C ALA A 58 -1.10 1.45 -1.13
N ASP A 59 -1.85 1.84 -2.16
CA ASP A 59 -2.10 1.04 -3.36
C ASP A 59 -0.94 1.05 -4.37
N LYS A 60 0.04 1.95 -4.18
CA LYS A 60 1.24 2.08 -5.04
C LYS A 60 2.52 1.62 -4.36
N GLY A 61 2.43 1.06 -3.16
CA GLY A 61 3.58 0.51 -2.46
C GLY A 61 3.95 1.25 -1.19
N VAL A 62 4.79 0.59 -0.38
CA VAL A 62 5.34 1.13 0.86
C VAL A 62 6.83 0.87 0.89
N VAL A 63 7.60 1.87 1.30
CA VAL A 63 9.05 1.74 1.49
C VAL A 63 9.47 2.30 2.83
N VAL A 64 10.54 1.77 3.40
CA VAL A 64 11.24 2.35 4.54
C VAL A 64 12.47 3.09 4.02
N LYS A 65 12.56 4.38 4.36
CA LYS A 65 13.72 5.23 4.08
C LYS A 65 13.94 6.19 5.24
N ASN A 66 15.17 6.32 5.73
CA ASN A 66 15.54 7.27 6.78
C ASN A 66 14.65 7.19 8.04
N ASN A 67 14.35 5.97 8.54
CA ASN A 67 13.42 5.72 9.66
C ASN A 67 11.98 6.19 9.43
N LEU A 68 11.59 6.42 8.18
CA LEU A 68 10.22 6.75 7.80
C LEU A 68 9.65 5.61 6.97
N VAL A 69 8.42 5.23 7.29
CA VAL A 69 7.55 4.44 6.42
C VAL A 69 6.88 5.42 5.46
N VAL A 70 7.22 5.33 4.18
CA VAL A 70 6.67 6.16 3.11
C VAL A 70 5.65 5.34 2.33
N CYS A 71 4.41 5.82 2.35
CA CYS A 71 3.27 5.23 1.70
C CYS A 71 2.97 5.96 0.39
N TYR A 72 2.92 5.23 -0.71
CA TYR A 72 2.48 5.75 -1.99
C TYR A 72 1.05 5.32 -2.26
N SER A 73 0.16 6.30 -2.44
CA SER A 73 -1.24 6.04 -2.75
C SER A 73 -1.70 6.84 -3.96
N THR A 74 -2.71 6.35 -4.66
CA THR A 74 -3.43 7.12 -5.68
C THR A 74 -4.61 7.81 -5.02
N PHE A 75 -4.66 9.14 -5.14
CA PHE A 75 -5.84 9.92 -4.77
C PHE A 75 -6.58 10.34 -6.04
N GLU A 76 -7.87 10.02 -6.11
CA GLU A 76 -8.75 10.50 -7.18
C GLU A 76 -9.38 11.82 -6.76
N ASN A 77 -8.94 12.90 -7.38
CA ASN A 77 -9.58 14.20 -7.27
C ASN A 77 -10.66 14.32 -8.34
N LYS A 78 -11.91 14.52 -7.90
CA LYS A 78 -13.06 14.66 -8.77
C LYS A 78 -13.56 16.09 -8.76
N ARG A 79 -13.66 16.73 -9.92
CA ARG A 79 -14.13 18.12 -10.05
C ARG A 79 -15.19 18.24 -11.13
N PRO A 80 -16.36 18.85 -10.85
CA PRO A 80 -17.33 19.14 -11.89
C PRO A 80 -16.77 20.19 -12.84
N GLN A 81 -16.95 19.96 -14.13
CA GLN A 81 -16.54 20.85 -15.21
C GLN A 81 -17.71 21.05 -16.18
N LYS A 82 -17.72 22.23 -16.80
CA LYS A 82 -18.67 22.57 -17.86
C LYS A 82 -17.94 23.35 -18.95
N PHE A 83 -18.10 22.90 -20.18
CA PHE A 83 -17.56 23.58 -21.37
C PHE A 83 -18.66 23.76 -22.41
N ILE A 84 -18.54 24.81 -23.22
CA ILE A 84 -19.39 24.96 -24.41
C ILE A 84 -18.94 23.97 -25.48
N LEU A 85 -19.88 23.42 -26.24
CA LEU A 85 -19.56 22.42 -27.28
C LEU A 85 -18.65 22.98 -28.36
N PHE A 86 -18.69 24.30 -28.58
CA PHE A 86 -17.82 24.97 -29.54
C PHE A 86 -16.33 24.86 -29.18
N ASP A 87 -15.97 24.71 -27.90
CA ASP A 87 -14.58 24.61 -27.47
C ASP A 87 -14.02 23.20 -27.57
N LEU A 88 -14.87 22.21 -27.86
CA LEU A 88 -14.47 20.81 -27.99
C LEU A 88 -13.85 20.54 -29.36
N SER A 89 -12.79 19.73 -29.33
CA SER A 89 -12.24 19.08 -30.51
C SER A 89 -12.78 17.66 -30.67
N ALA A 90 -12.85 16.88 -29.58
CA ALA A 90 -13.31 15.49 -29.62
C ALA A 90 -13.80 15.00 -28.25
N ILE A 91 -14.63 13.96 -28.27
CA ILE A 91 -15.05 13.21 -27.09
C ILE A 91 -14.86 11.73 -27.41
N ASN A 92 -13.94 11.08 -26.70
CA ASN A 92 -13.60 9.67 -26.91
C ASN A 92 -14.15 8.85 -25.73
N PHE A 93 -15.30 8.19 -25.91
CA PHE A 93 -15.90 7.36 -24.87
C PHE A 93 -15.10 6.07 -24.64
N ALA A 94 -14.93 5.70 -23.37
CA ALA A 94 -14.30 4.45 -22.97
C ALA A 94 -15.36 3.32 -22.94
N GLY A 95 -15.41 2.52 -24.00
CA GLY A 95 -16.34 1.39 -24.12
C GLY A 95 -17.79 1.81 -24.39
N ASN A 96 -18.74 0.88 -24.16
CA ASN A 96 -20.13 1.02 -24.63
C ASN A 96 -21.08 1.73 -23.66
N ASN A 97 -20.67 2.03 -22.42
CA ASN A 97 -21.58 2.53 -21.39
C ASN A 97 -21.71 4.07 -21.36
N ASN A 98 -21.00 4.80 -22.23
CA ASN A 98 -21.01 6.26 -22.35
C ASN A 98 -20.79 7.04 -21.04
N GLN A 99 -20.36 6.38 -19.96
CA GLN A 99 -20.22 6.98 -18.63
C GLN A 99 -18.82 7.55 -18.38
N SER A 100 -17.83 7.09 -19.12
CA SER A 100 -16.45 7.57 -19.04
C SER A 100 -15.96 7.99 -20.42
N ALA A 101 -15.26 9.13 -20.51
CA ALA A 101 -14.71 9.62 -21.76
C ALA A 101 -13.40 10.37 -21.56
N LYS A 102 -12.64 10.51 -22.64
CA LYS A 102 -11.56 11.49 -22.75
C LYS A 102 -12.09 12.68 -23.55
N ILE A 103 -12.19 13.83 -22.91
CA ILE A 103 -12.66 15.08 -23.52
C ILE A 103 -11.45 15.89 -23.96
N ILE A 104 -11.41 16.29 -25.22
CA ILE A 104 -10.30 17.02 -25.82
C ILE A 104 -10.81 18.39 -26.28
N LEU A 105 -10.21 19.47 -25.77
CA LEU A 105 -10.51 20.84 -26.17
C LEU A 105 -9.70 21.25 -27.41
N LYS A 106 -10.15 22.28 -28.12
CA LYS A 106 -9.47 22.82 -29.32
C LYS A 106 -8.08 23.39 -29.03
N ASN A 107 -7.80 23.80 -27.80
CA ASN A 107 -6.48 24.24 -27.34
C ASN A 107 -5.51 23.06 -27.08
N GLY A 108 -5.97 21.81 -27.21
CA GLY A 108 -5.19 20.60 -26.96
C GLY A 108 -5.26 20.08 -25.53
N GLU A 109 -5.99 20.74 -24.62
CA GLU A 109 -6.19 20.24 -23.25
C GLU A 109 -7.06 18.99 -23.24
N GLU A 110 -6.68 18.02 -22.40
CA GLU A 110 -7.35 16.73 -22.30
C GLU A 110 -7.83 16.46 -20.88
N PHE A 111 -9.06 15.97 -20.77
CA PHE A 111 -9.71 15.67 -19.51
C PHE A 111 -10.18 14.22 -19.49
N ASN A 112 -9.79 13.47 -18.47
CA ASN A 112 -10.45 12.20 -18.16
C ASN A 112 -11.75 12.53 -17.44
N ALA A 113 -12.87 12.07 -17.98
CA ALA A 113 -14.20 12.48 -17.58
C ALA A 113 -15.07 11.28 -17.20
N GLU A 114 -15.90 11.47 -16.18
CA GLU A 114 -16.99 10.58 -15.78
C GLU A 114 -18.33 11.33 -15.78
N ASN A 115 -19.45 10.61 -15.84
CA ASN A 115 -20.81 11.19 -15.79
C ASN A 115 -21.03 12.27 -16.85
N VAL A 116 -20.60 11.97 -18.08
CA VAL A 116 -20.67 12.91 -19.20
C VAL A 116 -22.11 13.14 -19.61
N LEU A 117 -22.55 14.39 -19.57
CA LEU A 117 -23.90 14.83 -19.94
C LEU A 117 -23.80 15.96 -20.96
N THR A 118 -24.22 15.68 -22.18
CA THR A 118 -24.27 16.65 -23.26
C THR A 118 -25.65 17.29 -23.33
N THR A 119 -25.67 18.62 -23.37
CA THR A 119 -26.87 19.43 -23.63
C THR A 119 -26.78 20.07 -25.02
N ARG A 120 -27.68 20.98 -25.37
CA ARG A 120 -27.73 21.60 -26.70
C ARG A 120 -26.46 22.37 -27.06
N ASP A 121 -25.86 23.07 -26.09
CA ASP A 121 -24.76 24.01 -26.29
C ASP A 121 -23.54 23.74 -25.41
N SER A 122 -23.66 22.84 -24.43
CA SER A 122 -22.62 22.58 -23.46
C SER A 122 -22.52 21.11 -23.07
N ILE A 123 -21.35 20.73 -22.58
CA ILE A 123 -21.06 19.44 -21.98
C ILE A 123 -20.76 19.64 -20.50
N ASN A 124 -21.34 18.79 -19.65
CA ASN A 124 -21.09 18.75 -18.22
C ASN A 124 -20.47 17.39 -17.90
N PHE A 125 -19.44 17.37 -17.08
CA PHE A 125 -18.79 16.13 -16.68
C PHE A 125 -18.04 16.29 -15.38
N THR A 126 -17.69 15.17 -14.76
CA THR A 126 -16.76 15.13 -13.63
C THR A 126 -15.37 14.81 -14.14
N GLU A 127 -14.46 15.76 -14.08
CA GLU A 127 -13.05 15.55 -14.33
C GLU A 127 -12.46 14.66 -13.22
N VAL A 128 -11.76 13.60 -13.63
CA VAL A 128 -11.06 12.67 -12.73
C VAL A 128 -9.56 12.82 -12.91
N ARG A 129 -8.90 13.40 -11.91
CA ARG A 129 -7.44 13.46 -11.83
C ARG A 129 -6.93 12.44 -10.84
N ARG A 130 -6.08 11.52 -11.31
CA ARG A 130 -5.32 10.62 -10.45
C ARG A 130 -4.02 11.29 -10.05
N LEU A 131 -3.89 11.60 -8.78
CA LEU A 131 -2.70 12.23 -8.22
C LEU A 131 -1.98 11.23 -7.33
N LEU A 132 -0.65 11.28 -7.35
CA LEU A 132 0.15 10.53 -6.39
C LEU A 132 0.08 11.27 -5.04
N LYS A 133 -0.38 10.58 -4.01
CA LYS A 133 -0.34 11.02 -2.62
C LYS A 133 0.80 10.29 -1.93
N ILE A 134 1.63 11.06 -1.22
CA ILE A 134 2.75 10.52 -0.43
C ILE A 134 2.47 10.86 1.02
N ASP A 135 2.27 9.85 1.84
CA ASP A 135 2.19 10.00 3.30
C ASP A 135 3.45 9.38 3.92
N SER A 136 3.98 9.99 4.97
CA SER A 136 5.19 9.50 5.65
C SER A 136 5.01 9.46 7.16
N PHE A 137 5.40 8.35 7.77
CA PHE A 137 5.24 8.13 9.21
C PHE A 137 6.57 7.71 9.85
N PRO A 138 6.93 8.25 11.01
CA PRO A 138 8.02 7.71 11.83
C PRO A 138 7.79 6.22 12.11
N ILE A 139 8.85 5.43 11.96
CA ILE A 139 8.78 3.96 12.04
C ILE A 139 8.33 3.46 13.42
N ASP A 140 8.65 4.20 14.48
CA ASP A 140 8.21 4.00 15.87
C ASP A 140 6.69 4.19 16.05
N LYS A 141 6.06 4.99 15.18
CA LYS A 141 4.61 5.19 15.15
C LYS A 141 3.88 4.16 14.30
N VAL A 142 4.59 3.27 13.61
CA VAL A 142 4.00 2.22 12.78
C VAL A 142 3.92 0.91 13.56
N ARG A 143 2.70 0.45 13.81
CA ARG A 143 2.43 -0.82 14.50
C ARG A 143 2.56 -2.00 13.54
N THR A 144 1.90 -1.93 12.40
CA THR A 144 1.95 -3.00 11.40
C THR A 144 1.90 -2.45 9.99
N VAL A 145 2.59 -3.14 9.08
CA VAL A 145 2.39 -3.03 7.64
C VAL A 145 2.04 -4.43 7.16
N SER A 146 0.96 -4.58 6.40
CA SER A 146 0.55 -5.85 5.82
C SER A 146 0.16 -5.63 4.37
N TYR A 147 0.39 -6.62 3.50
CA TYR A 147 -0.03 -6.54 2.11
C TYR A 147 -1.08 -7.60 1.82
N THR A 148 -1.92 -7.34 0.83
CA THR A 148 -2.80 -8.37 0.27
C THR A 148 -2.15 -8.95 -0.98
N SER A 149 -1.97 -10.27 -1.02
CA SER A 149 -1.56 -10.96 -2.24
C SER A 149 -2.74 -11.05 -3.20
N ARG A 150 -3.11 -9.94 -3.84
CA ARG A 150 -3.93 -10.01 -5.05
C ARG A 150 -3.03 -10.51 -6.18
N TRP A 151 -3.22 -11.75 -6.60
CA TRP A 151 -2.65 -12.23 -7.86
C TRP A 151 -3.11 -11.30 -8.98
N LYS A 152 -2.21 -10.45 -9.50
CA LYS A 152 -2.48 -9.43 -10.54
C LYS A 152 -2.96 -10.02 -11.89
N GLY A 153 -3.17 -11.34 -12.00
CA GLY A 153 -3.43 -12.03 -13.27
C GLY A 153 -4.75 -12.80 -13.39
N ILE A 154 -5.54 -12.98 -12.33
CA ILE A 154 -6.74 -13.84 -12.39
C ILE A 154 -7.94 -13.12 -11.75
N PHE A 155 -8.90 -12.73 -12.61
CA PHE A 155 -10.23 -12.14 -12.34
C PHE A 155 -10.30 -10.69 -11.80
N PRO A 156 -10.58 -9.68 -12.65
CA PRO A 156 -10.83 -8.29 -12.24
C PRO A 156 -12.17 -8.05 -11.52
N GLY A 157 -12.82 -9.09 -10.99
CA GLY A 157 -14.15 -9.00 -10.35
C GLY A 157 -14.19 -9.49 -8.90
N MET A 158 -13.15 -10.17 -8.42
CA MET A 158 -13.13 -10.73 -7.07
C MET A 158 -12.44 -9.76 -6.11
N LYS A 159 -13.19 -8.78 -5.62
CA LYS A 159 -12.88 -8.12 -4.34
C LYS A 159 -13.09 -9.13 -3.21
N ILE A 160 -12.27 -10.18 -3.17
CA ILE A 160 -12.18 -11.04 -1.99
C ILE A 160 -11.81 -10.10 -0.85
N GLY A 161 -12.73 -10.00 0.11
CA GLY A 161 -12.58 -9.15 1.27
C GLY A 161 -11.28 -9.43 2.00
N PHE A 162 -10.93 -8.53 2.90
CA PHE A 162 -9.80 -8.55 3.83
C PHE A 162 -9.70 -9.80 4.75
N ALA A 163 -10.35 -10.92 4.41
CA ALA A 163 -10.55 -12.10 5.24
C ALA A 163 -9.65 -13.31 4.89
N SER A 164 -8.78 -13.27 3.87
CA SER A 164 -7.84 -14.38 3.59
C SER A 164 -6.38 -14.00 3.83
N LEU A 165 -5.94 -14.25 5.07
CA LEU A 165 -4.71 -15.00 5.41
C LEU A 165 -3.44 -14.69 4.59
N GLY A 166 -2.88 -13.51 4.83
CA GLY A 166 -1.49 -13.17 4.48
C GLY A 166 -0.92 -12.23 5.54
N ILE A 167 -0.89 -12.66 6.80
CA ILE A 167 -0.30 -11.87 7.88
C ILE A 167 1.22 -12.02 7.78
N LEU A 168 1.89 -11.31 6.87
CA LEU A 168 3.27 -10.87 7.12
C LEU A 168 3.16 -9.56 7.88
N GLY A 169 3.05 -9.65 9.21
CA GLY A 169 2.87 -8.48 10.04
C GLY A 169 3.72 -8.60 11.29
N TYR A 170 4.74 -7.75 11.41
CA TYR A 170 5.39 -7.55 12.70
C TYR A 170 6.00 -6.16 12.85
N LEU A 171 5.42 -5.46 13.81
CA LEU A 171 6.00 -4.54 14.79
C LEU A 171 7.38 -3.96 14.43
N ILE A 172 7.35 -2.99 13.52
CA ILE A 172 8.54 -2.21 13.14
C ILE A 172 8.94 -1.23 14.25
N GLY A 173 7.97 -0.73 15.02
CA GLY A 173 8.22 0.34 15.99
C GLY A 173 8.80 -0.06 17.36
N LYS A 174 8.65 -1.32 17.80
CA LYS A 174 9.13 -1.75 19.14
C LYS A 174 10.56 -2.31 19.13
N ASN A 175 10.92 -3.12 18.14
CA ASN A 175 12.17 -3.88 18.14
C ASN A 175 13.40 -3.07 17.70
N ILE A 176 13.22 -2.01 16.89
CA ILE A 176 14.33 -1.14 16.45
C ILE A 176 14.87 -0.32 17.63
N THR A 177 14.00 0.06 18.57
CA THR A 177 14.39 0.81 19.78
C THR A 177 15.14 -0.07 20.77
N GLU A 178 14.79 -1.36 20.89
CA GLU A 178 15.49 -2.31 21.77
C GLU A 178 16.85 -2.75 21.21
N GLN A 179 16.98 -2.97 19.89
CA GLN A 179 18.28 -3.30 19.30
C GLN A 179 19.27 -2.13 19.29
N ALA A 180 18.80 -0.89 19.37
CA ALA A 180 19.67 0.29 19.49
C ALA A 180 20.19 0.55 20.92
N GLY A 181 19.70 -0.20 21.93
CA GLY A 181 20.10 -0.08 23.34
C GLY A 181 21.09 -1.13 23.84
N GLY A 182 21.54 -2.05 22.98
CA GLY A 182 22.35 -3.21 23.37
C GLY A 182 23.85 -2.99 23.20
N HIS A 183 24.48 -2.19 24.07
CA HIS A 183 25.92 -2.35 24.36
C HIS A 183 26.13 -2.27 25.88
N PRO A 184 26.43 -3.39 26.57
CA PRO A 184 26.98 -3.33 27.91
C PRO A 184 28.47 -3.04 27.76
N GLU A 185 28.90 -1.81 28.05
CA GLU A 185 30.32 -1.57 28.31
C GLU A 185 30.59 -1.93 29.77
N ASN A 186 30.98 -3.19 29.97
CA ASN A 186 31.67 -3.61 31.18
C ASN A 186 33.03 -2.89 31.23
N ARG A 187 33.19 -2.00 32.20
CA ARG A 187 34.50 -1.72 32.81
C ARG A 187 34.38 -1.89 34.32
N GLU A 188 34.63 -3.12 34.78
CA GLU A 188 35.15 -3.33 36.12
C GLU A 188 36.69 -3.21 36.07
N SER A 189 37.20 -2.26 36.85
CA SER A 189 38.46 -2.33 37.60
C SER A 189 38.29 -1.24 38.68
N GLN A 190 37.92 -1.60 39.92
CA GLN A 190 38.82 -1.60 41.09
C GLN A 190 39.77 -0.37 41.10
N GLU A 191 39.88 0.46 42.15
CA GLU A 191 39.63 0.27 43.58
C GLU A 191 39.80 1.64 44.29
N LEU A 192 39.46 1.67 45.60
CA LEU A 192 39.94 2.58 46.65
C LEU A 192 39.19 3.91 46.92
N GLY A 193 38.46 3.91 48.05
CA GLY A 193 38.77 4.87 49.11
C GLY A 193 37.65 5.77 49.64
N GLY A 194 36.97 5.32 50.70
CA GLY A 194 36.85 6.13 51.93
C GLY A 194 35.63 7.05 52.15
N PHE A 195 34.97 6.79 53.29
CA PHE A 195 34.25 7.72 54.20
C PHE A 195 32.98 8.42 53.67
N VAL A 196 31.77 8.16 54.20
CA VAL A 196 31.23 8.46 55.55
C VAL A 196 31.40 9.92 55.96
N LEU A 197 30.43 10.76 55.60
CA LEU A 197 29.46 11.38 56.52
C LEU A 197 28.26 11.92 55.72
#